data_AF-A0A965YFA2-F1
#
_entry.id   AF-A0A965YFA2-F1
#
_cell.length_a   1.000
_cell.length_b   1.000
_cell.length_c   1.000
_cell.angle_alpha   90.00
_cell.angle_beta   90.00
_cell.angle_gamma   90.00
#
_symmetry.space_group_name_H-M   'P 1'
#
loop_
_entity.id
_entity.type
_entity.pdbx_description
1 polymer ?
#
loop_
_entity_poly.entity_id
_entity_poly.type
_entity_poly.pdbx_seq_one_letter_code
_entity_poly.pdbx_strand_id
1 'polypeptide(L)'
;PVVISVDEYETIRLIDHEGMTQQECSEQMEVARTTVQGMYDTARKKLAASLVDGKPLFIEGGEYRLHDHNGQGLGRCGRGCRWRSRMTEIEGENHQ
;
A
#
# COMPACT_ATOMS: atom_id res chain seq x y z
N PRO A 1 0.45 10.44 -17.77
CA PRO A 1 0.18 9.48 -16.67
C PRO A 1 1.31 9.58 -15.64
N VAL A 2 1.01 9.38 -14.36
CA VAL A 2 2.01 9.29 -13.28
C VAL A 2 2.09 7.84 -12.85
N VAL A 3 3.29 7.28 -12.81
CA VAL A 3 3.51 5.89 -12.36
C VAL A 3 4.20 5.91 -11.00
N ILE A 4 3.57 5.25 -10.03
CA ILE A 4 4.14 4.98 -8.71
C ILE A 4 4.46 3.48 -8.62
N SER A 5 5.61 3.14 -8.05
CA SER A 5 5.97 1.76 -7.81
C SER A 5 5.16 1.18 -6.65
N VAL A 6 5.06 -0.15 -6.59
CA VAL A 6 4.42 -0.82 -5.44
C VAL A 6 5.11 -0.46 -4.13
N ASP A 7 6.44 -0.33 -4.11
CA ASP A 7 7.19 0.01 -2.90
C ASP A 7 6.94 1.47 -2.46
N GLU A 8 6.88 2.41 -3.41
CA GLU A 8 6.51 3.81 -3.15
C GLU A 8 5.06 3.92 -2.64
N TYR A 9 4.14 3.15 -3.23
CA TYR A 9 2.76 3.06 -2.76
C TYR A 9 2.68 2.50 -1.33
N GLU A 10 3.41 1.43 -1.05
CA GLU A 10 3.44 0.80 0.26
C GLU A 10 3.99 1.76 1.32
N THR A 11 5.01 2.55 0.99
CA THR A 11 5.55 3.57 1.88
C THR A 11 4.50 4.61 2.26
N ILE A 12 3.70 5.08 1.29
CA ILE A 12 2.59 6.00 1.57
C ILE A 12 1.51 5.32 2.42
N ARG A 13 1.19 4.06 2.13
CA ARG A 13 0.20 3.29 2.89
C ARG A 13 0.60 3.15 4.36
N LEU A 14 1.85 2.76 4.63
CA LEU A 14 2.36 2.55 5.99
C LEU A 14 2.46 3.87 6.76
N ILE A 15 3.05 4.90 6.16
CA ILE A 15 3.31 6.17 6.85
C ILE A 15 2.03 7.00 6.95
N ASP A 16 1.40 7.33 5.83
CA ASP A 16 0.30 8.31 5.79
C ASP A 16 -1.05 7.69 6.18
N HIS A 17 -1.30 6.43 5.79
CA HIS A 17 -2.59 5.78 6.05
C HIS A 17 -2.59 4.91 7.33
N GLU A 18 -1.48 4.25 7.67
CA GLU A 18 -1.38 3.47 8.92
C GLU A 18 -0.74 4.25 10.09
N GLY A 19 -0.21 5.45 9.82
CA GLY A 19 0.34 6.34 10.84
C GLY A 19 1.70 5.91 11.39
N MET A 20 2.43 5.06 10.65
CA MET A 20 3.75 4.58 11.06
C MET A 20 4.80 5.68 10.93
N THR A 21 5.78 5.65 11.83
CA THR A 21 7.02 6.42 11.65
C THR A 21 7.85 5.85 10.51
N GLN A 22 8.76 6.65 9.96
CA GLN A 22 9.70 6.16 8.93
C GLN A 22 10.59 5.02 9.42
N GLN A 23 10.89 4.99 10.72
CA GLN A 23 11.67 3.92 11.32
C GLN A 23 10.88 2.60 11.30
N GLU A 24 9.64 2.61 11.79
CA GLU A 24 8.75 1.45 11.75
C GLU A 24 8.49 0.98 10.32
N CYS A 25 8.27 1.91 9.38
CA CYS A 25 8.14 1.60 7.96
C CYS A 25 9.40 0.92 7.40
N SER A 26 10.60 1.38 7.79
CA SER A 26 11.86 0.79 7.33
C SER A 26 12.08 -0.62 7.87
N GLU A 27 11.68 -0.85 9.13
CA GLU A 27 11.73 -2.17 9.76
C GLU A 27 10.74 -3.13 9.09
N GLN A 28 9.51 -2.66 8.79
CA GLN A 28 8.48 -3.47 8.15
C GLN A 28 8.80 -3.79 6.68
N MET A 29 9.42 -2.86 5.96
CA MET A 29 9.82 -3.06 4.57
C MET A 29 11.20 -3.72 4.43
N GLU A 30 11.89 -4.01 5.53
CA GLU A 30 13.22 -4.62 5.58
C GLU A 30 14.27 -3.87 4.72
N VAL A 31 14.17 -2.54 4.67
CA VAL A 31 15.08 -1.66 3.92
C VAL A 31 15.72 -0.60 4.82
N ALA A 32 16.79 0.04 4.36
CA ALA A 32 17.41 1.13 5.10
C ALA A 32 16.44 2.32 5.27
N ARG A 33 16.50 3.00 6.42
CA ARG A 33 15.69 4.19 6.70
C ARG A 33 15.83 5.29 5.64
N THR A 34 17.04 5.46 5.09
CA THR A 34 17.30 6.42 4.00
C THR A 34 16.58 6.05 2.70
N THR A 35 16.42 4.75 2.44
CA THR A 35 15.65 4.24 1.29
C THR A 35 14.17 4.58 1.44
N VAL A 36 13.58 4.33 2.62
CA VAL A 36 12.19 4.73 2.92
C VAL A 36 11.99 6.24 2.77
N GLN A 37 12.91 7.06 3.29
CA GLN A 37 12.84 8.51 3.14
C GLN A 37 12.82 8.91 1.65
N GLY A 38 13.71 8.35 0.83
CA GLY A 38 13.77 8.65 -0.60
C GLY A 38 12.51 8.21 -1.35
N MET A 39 11.98 7.03 -1.04
CA MET A 39 10.74 6.52 -1.62
C MET A 39 9.54 7.36 -1.22
N TYR A 40 9.43 7.72 0.07
CA TYR A 40 8.36 8.57 0.58
C TYR A 40 8.35 9.95 -0.10
N ASP A 41 9.52 10.59 -0.23
CA ASP A 41 9.64 11.89 -0.87
C ASP A 41 9.26 11.83 -2.36
N THR A 42 9.68 10.77 -3.04
CA THR A 42 9.36 10.57 -4.47
C THR A 42 7.88 10.25 -4.67
N ALA A 43 7.32 9.39 -3.82
CA ALA A 43 5.91 9.02 -3.82
C ALA A 43 5.01 10.24 -3.60
N ARG A 44 5.32 11.10 -2.62
CA ARG A 44 4.56 12.33 -2.36
C ARG A 44 4.58 13.30 -3.53
N LYS A 45 5.73 13.47 -4.20
CA LYS A 45 5.83 14.31 -5.41
C LYS A 45 4.98 13.77 -6.56
N LYS A 46 5.00 12.45 -6.78
CA LYS A 46 4.19 11.79 -7.80
C LYS A 46 2.70 11.92 -7.51
N LEU A 47 2.29 11.67 -6.26
CA LEU A 47 0.91 11.85 -5.81
C LEU A 47 0.44 13.29 -6.00
N ALA A 48 1.24 14.27 -5.57
CA ALA A 48 0.93 15.68 -5.75
C ALA A 48 0.77 16.03 -7.24
N ALA A 49 1.70 15.59 -8.10
CA ALA A 49 1.60 15.83 -9.54
C ALA A 49 0.35 15.19 -10.17
N SER A 50 -0.03 13.99 -9.74
CA SER A 50 -1.26 13.35 -10.21
C SER A 50 -2.50 14.12 -9.81
N LEU A 51 -2.59 14.53 -8.54
CA LEU A 51 -3.75 15.24 -8.00
C LEU A 51 -3.89 16.67 -8.55
N VAL A 52 -2.78 17.41 -8.64
CA VAL A 52 -2.78 18.81 -9.08
C VAL A 52 -2.95 18.91 -10.59
N ASP A 53 -2.28 18.07 -11.37
CA ASP A 53 -2.33 18.13 -12.84
C ASP A 53 -3.48 17.29 -13.43
N GLY A 54 -4.29 16.62 -12.60
CA GLY A 54 -5.36 15.72 -13.03
C GLY A 54 -4.86 14.54 -13.87
N LYS A 55 -3.62 14.09 -13.65
CA LYS A 55 -3.01 13.00 -14.42
C LYS A 55 -3.43 11.65 -13.82
N PRO A 56 -3.79 10.64 -14.66
CA PRO A 56 -4.09 9.30 -14.16
C PRO A 56 -2.87 8.71 -13.44
N LEU A 57 -3.11 8.11 -12.27
CA LEU A 57 -2.11 7.44 -11.44
C LEU A 57 -2.16 5.93 -11.69
N PHE A 58 -1.02 5.35 -12.05
CA PHE A 58 -0.84 3.92 -12.24
C PHE A 58 0.13 3.37 -11.19
N ILE A 59 -0.23 2.23 -10.59
CA ILE A 59 0.64 1.51 -9.65
C ILE A 59 1.21 0.31 -10.41
N GLU A 60 2.53 0.26 -10.58
CA GLU A 60 3.18 -0.76 -11.40
C GLU A 60 4.52 -1.23 -10.79
N GLY A 61 5.00 -2.41 -11.20
CA GLY A 61 6.31 -2.93 -10.80
C GLY A 61 6.38 -3.47 -9.37
N GLY A 62 7.61 -3.69 -8.89
CA GLY A 62 7.89 -4.30 -7.59
C GLY A 62 7.80 -5.83 -7.59
N GLU A 63 8.49 -6.46 -6.64
CA GLU A 63 8.34 -7.88 -6.34
C GLU A 63 7.41 -8.00 -5.12
N TYR A 64 6.14 -8.29 -5.36
CA TYR A 64 5.15 -8.38 -4.29
C TYR A 64 4.62 -9.80 -4.15
N ARG A 65 4.45 -10.25 -2.91
CA ARG A 65 3.78 -11.51 -2.58
C ARG A 65 2.32 -11.23 -2.25
N LEU A 66 1.42 -11.67 -3.12
CA LEU A 66 0.01 -11.75 -2.79
C LEU A 66 -0.20 -12.90 -1.80
N HIS A 67 -0.77 -12.59 -0.65
CA HIS A 67 -1.24 -13.63 0.26
C HIS A 67 -2.58 -14.12 -0.26
N ASP A 68 -2.65 -15.39 -0.68
CA ASP A 68 -3.91 -16.00 -1.09
C ASP A 68 -4.89 -16.01 0.09
N HIS A 69 -5.98 -15.27 -0.05
CA HIS A 69 -7.06 -15.20 0.94
C HIS A 69 -8.09 -16.33 0.77
N ASN A 70 -7.92 -17.19 -0.23
CA ASN A 70 -8.75 -18.37 -0.43
C ASN A 70 -8.28 -19.50 0.49
N GLY A 71 -9.15 -19.87 1.43
CA GLY A 71 -8.81 -20.66 2.60
C GLY A 71 -8.23 -22.05 2.36
N GLN A 72 -7.72 -22.60 3.46
CA GLN A 72 -7.10 -23.92 3.63
C GLN A 72 -5.57 -23.95 3.45
N GLY A 73 -4.87 -22.98 4.04
CA GLY A 73 -3.43 -23.06 4.27
C GLY A 73 -3.10 -22.51 5.66
N LEU A 74 -2.36 -23.29 6.45
CA LEU A 74 -1.98 -22.98 7.84
C LEU A 74 -1.07 -21.75 7.91
N GLY A 75 -1.68 -20.57 7.95
CA GLY A 75 -1.03 -19.32 8.28
C GLY A 75 -2.11 -18.32 8.63
N ARG A 76 -2.42 -18.16 9.93
CA ARG A 76 -3.28 -17.06 10.38
C ARG A 76 -2.67 -15.78 9.83
N CYS A 77 -3.36 -15.11 8.92
CA CYS A 77 -2.99 -13.76 8.55
C CYS A 77 -2.90 -12.97 9.87
N GLY A 78 -1.73 -12.36 10.14
CA GLY A 78 -1.41 -11.77 11.43
C GLY A 78 -2.44 -10.72 11.86
N ARG A 79 -2.37 -10.28 13.13
CA ARG A 79 -3.32 -9.35 13.77
C ARG A 79 -3.54 -7.98 13.08
N GLY A 80 -2.99 -7.74 11.88
CA GLY A 80 -3.18 -6.53 11.06
C GLY A 80 -3.81 -6.78 9.67
N CYS A 81 -4.27 -7.99 9.37
CA CYS A 81 -4.81 -8.31 8.04
C CYS A 81 -6.22 -7.71 7.84
N ARG A 82 -6.28 -6.50 7.27
CA ARG A 82 -7.51 -5.69 7.05
C ARG A 82 -8.49 -6.26 6.02
N TRP A 83 -8.18 -7.38 5.36
CA TRP A 83 -9.02 -7.98 4.32
C TRP A 83 -10.42 -8.41 4.84
N ARG A 84 -10.55 -8.72 6.14
CA ARG A 84 -11.86 -9.04 6.74
C ARG A 84 -12.82 -7.85 6.84
N SER A 85 -12.34 -6.61 6.85
CA SER A 85 -13.21 -5.43 7.01
C SER A 85 -13.70 -4.87 5.67
N ARG A 86 -13.17 -5.33 4.53
CA ARG A 86 -13.54 -4.81 3.20
C ARG A 86 -14.59 -5.67 2.47
N MET A 87 -14.81 -6.91 2.90
CA MET A 87 -15.80 -7.80 2.25
C MET A 87 -17.25 -7.46 2.64
N THR A 88 -17.48 -6.94 3.83
CA THR A 88 -18.85 -6.61 4.31
C THR A 88 -19.47 -5.40 3.62
N GLU A 89 -18.70 -4.56 2.93
CA GLU A 89 -19.23 -3.41 2.17
C GLU A 89 -19.50 -3.73 0.69
N ILE A 90 -18.74 -4.63 0.08
CA ILE A 90 -18.87 -4.92 -1.37
C ILE A 90 -20.06 -5.87 -1.66
N GLU A 91 -20.42 -6.74 -0.72
CA GLU A 91 -21.56 -7.67 -0.89
C GLU A 91 -22.94 -7.02 -0.64
N GLY A 92 -22.98 -5.78 -0.14
CA GLY A 92 -24.22 -5.05 0.14
C GLY A 92 -24.83 -4.27 -1.03
N GLU A 93 -24.09 -4.07 -2.13
CA GLU A 93 -24.53 -3.22 -3.26
C GLU A 93 -25.01 -4.00 -4.50
N ASN A 94 -25.08 -5.33 -4.45
CA ASN A 94 -25.55 -6.17 -5.57
C ASN A 94 -26.87 -6.92 -5.27
N HIS A 95 -27.74 -6.33 -4.45
CA HIS A 95 -29.15 -6.75 -4.35
C HIS A 95 -30.06 -5.52 -4.43
N GLN A 96 -30.23 -5.01 -5.64
CA GLN A 96 -31.45 -4.32 -6.05
C GLN A 96 -31.80 -4.70 -7.48
#